data_AF-A0A2V2YEH6-F1
#
_entry.id   AF-A0A2V2YEH6-F1
#
_cell.length_a   1.000
_cell.length_b   1.000
_cell.length_c   1.000
_cell.angle_alpha   90.00
_cell.angle_beta   90.00
_cell.angle_gamma   90.00
#
_symmetry.space_group_name_H-M   'P 1'
#
loop_
_entity.id
_entity.type
_entity.pdbx_description
1 polymer ?
#
loop_
_entity_poly.entity_id
_entity_poly.type
_entity_poly.pdbx_seq_one_letter_code
_entity_poly.pdbx_strand_id
1 'polypeptide(L)'
;MATKKVLKEIWLDDDIDFFREFSPTGKYSFLFSGYLFRGEHSELFKKLLPTSLRENSKSINNLYGYAGIDMNDSHPQHQFESFYQTAELNVLKNFYVNSNFNGLLLPDVPLFRRYSLDPIMSIDILRNEIGDIWLPNTVLEIAALAQHYGLPTRMIDWSRDIYTSMYFASSGAYIKMTPNIWYCTP
;
A
#
# COMPACT_ATOMS: atom_id res chain seq x y z
N MET A 1 -18.62 2.01 2.58
CA MET A 1 -19.14 0.63 2.81
C MET A 1 -18.53 0.09 4.09
N ALA A 2 -19.33 -0.24 5.11
CA ALA A 2 -18.82 -0.66 6.43
C ALA A 2 -18.43 -2.14 6.42
N THR A 3 -17.14 -2.45 6.40
CA THR A 3 -16.63 -3.82 6.58
C THR A 3 -16.76 -4.27 8.02
N LYS A 4 -17.98 -4.63 8.45
CA LYS A 4 -18.18 -5.38 9.70
C LYS A 4 -18.06 -6.88 9.42
N LYS A 5 -16.82 -7.34 9.23
CA LYS A 5 -16.43 -8.76 9.42
C LYS A 5 -15.22 -8.82 10.34
N VAL A 6 -15.33 -8.18 11.50
CA VAL A 6 -14.43 -8.47 12.62
C VAL A 6 -15.02 -9.69 13.32
N LEU A 7 -14.30 -10.80 13.26
CA LEU A 7 -14.74 -12.07 13.85
C LEU A 7 -14.53 -12.06 15.38
N LYS A 8 -13.44 -11.43 15.84
CA LYS A 8 -13.07 -11.29 17.25
C LYS A 8 -11.97 -10.24 17.41
N GLU A 9 -12.11 -9.36 18.39
CA GLU A 9 -11.01 -8.51 18.89
C GLU A 9 -10.49 -9.10 20.20
N ILE A 10 -9.17 -9.08 20.38
CA ILE A 10 -8.48 -9.56 21.58
C ILE A 10 -7.54 -8.45 22.02
N TRP A 11 -7.72 -7.99 23.25
CA TRP A 11 -6.81 -7.08 23.92
C TRP A 11 -5.88 -7.90 24.80
N LEU A 12 -4.59 -7.56 24.81
CA LEU A 12 -3.57 -8.24 25.60
C LEU A 12 -3.03 -7.23 26.60
N ASP A 13 -3.00 -7.63 27.86
CA ASP A 13 -2.50 -6.80 28.95
C ASP A 13 -0.95 -6.88 29.03
N ASP A 14 -0.33 -5.86 29.63
CA ASP A 14 1.13 -5.70 29.73
C ASP A 14 1.81 -6.79 30.60
N ASP A 15 1.05 -7.48 31.46
CA ASP A 15 1.51 -8.52 32.36
C ASP A 15 1.56 -9.93 31.72
N ILE A 16 1.02 -10.07 30.52
CA ILE A 16 1.06 -11.31 29.76
C ILE A 16 2.48 -11.51 29.21
N ASP A 17 3.06 -12.69 29.48
CA ASP A 17 4.24 -13.15 28.74
C ASP A 17 3.83 -13.44 27.30
N PHE A 18 3.88 -12.39 26.49
CA PHE A 18 3.40 -12.35 25.13
C PHE A 18 4.03 -13.46 24.29
N PHE A 19 5.35 -13.64 24.40
CA PHE A 19 6.08 -14.65 23.64
C PHE A 19 5.66 -16.07 24.03
N ARG A 20 5.29 -16.29 25.29
CA ARG A 20 4.76 -17.57 25.76
C ARG A 20 3.37 -17.86 25.19
N GLU A 21 2.46 -16.89 25.21
CA GLU A 21 1.10 -17.08 24.68
C GLU A 21 1.08 -17.23 23.16
N PHE A 22 1.92 -16.46 22.46
CA PHE A 22 2.13 -16.52 21.01
C PHE A 22 3.30 -17.44 20.65
N SER A 23 3.39 -18.60 21.28
CA SER A 23 4.32 -19.66 20.89
C SER A 23 3.59 -20.80 20.17
N PRO A 24 4.29 -21.68 19.43
CA PRO A 24 3.68 -22.85 18.80
C PRO A 24 2.96 -23.78 19.78
N THR A 25 3.29 -23.72 21.07
CA THR A 25 2.63 -24.48 22.16
C THR A 25 1.75 -23.62 23.06
N GLY A 26 1.66 -22.33 22.76
CA GLY A 26 0.93 -21.36 23.56
C GLY A 26 -0.57 -21.40 23.32
N LYS A 27 -1.28 -20.54 24.07
CA LYS A 27 -2.73 -20.36 23.98
C LYS A 27 -3.18 -20.02 22.55
N TYR A 28 -2.37 -19.28 21.79
CA TYR A 28 -2.65 -18.86 20.42
C TYR A 28 -1.93 -19.69 19.36
N SER A 29 -1.51 -20.91 19.69
CA SER A 29 -0.85 -21.85 18.76
C SER A 29 -1.61 -22.06 17.44
N PHE A 30 -2.95 -22.02 17.48
CA PHE A 30 -3.80 -22.16 16.28
C PHE A 30 -3.57 -21.05 15.23
N LEU A 31 -3.03 -19.90 15.62
CA LEU A 31 -2.70 -18.82 14.68
C LEU A 31 -1.59 -19.25 13.70
N PHE A 32 -0.67 -20.12 14.12
CA PHE A 32 0.44 -20.58 13.27
C PHE A 32 0.02 -21.52 12.13
N SER A 33 -1.26 -21.93 12.08
CA SER A 33 -1.78 -22.80 11.02
C SER A 33 -2.85 -22.10 10.18
N GLY A 34 -2.48 -21.66 8.98
CA GLY A 34 -3.44 -21.25 7.95
C GLY A 34 -3.93 -19.80 7.99
N TYR A 35 -3.34 -18.95 8.84
CA TYR A 35 -3.65 -17.52 8.88
C TYR A 35 -2.60 -16.67 8.16
N LEU A 36 -3.06 -15.51 7.68
CA LEU A 36 -2.20 -14.43 7.20
C LEU A 36 -2.31 -13.26 8.17
N PHE A 37 -1.17 -12.65 8.45
CA PHE A 37 -1.01 -11.56 9.40
C PHE A 37 -0.59 -10.29 8.67
N ARG A 38 -1.00 -9.15 9.21
CA ARG A 38 -0.56 -7.82 8.78
C ARG A 38 -0.15 -7.03 10.00
N GLY A 39 1.03 -6.42 9.95
CA GLY A 39 1.51 -5.52 10.98
C GLY A 39 1.14 -4.08 10.67
N GLU A 40 0.15 -3.51 11.37
CA GLU A 40 -0.21 -2.10 11.23
C GLU A 40 0.24 -1.33 12.47
N HIS A 41 1.03 -0.27 12.29
CA HIS A 41 1.63 0.50 13.38
C HIS A 41 0.73 1.60 13.96
N SER A 42 -0.51 1.71 13.49
CA SER A 42 -1.38 2.82 13.86
C SER A 42 -2.84 2.39 13.91
N GLU A 43 -3.46 2.62 15.06
CA GLU A 43 -4.89 2.43 15.31
C GLU A 43 -5.77 3.39 14.47
N LEU A 44 -5.18 4.50 13.99
CA LEU A 44 -5.89 5.48 13.15
C LEU A 44 -6.36 4.87 11.82
N PHE A 45 -5.74 3.78 11.37
CA PHE A 45 -6.17 3.03 10.20
C PHE A 45 -7.28 2.05 10.61
N LYS A 46 -8.46 2.60 10.94
CA LYS A 46 -9.66 1.84 11.37
C LYS A 46 -10.18 0.82 10.35
N LYS A 47 -9.63 0.80 9.13
CA LYS A 47 -9.99 -0.12 8.04
C LYS A 47 -8.70 -0.65 7.43
N LEU A 48 -8.69 -1.93 7.04
CA LEU A 48 -7.61 -2.62 6.29
C LEU A 48 -7.49 -2.06 4.86
N LEU A 49 -7.39 -0.74 4.71
CA LEU A 49 -7.30 -0.06 3.44
C LEU A 49 -5.84 0.13 3.06
N PRO A 50 -5.46 -0.17 1.81
CA PRO A 50 -4.18 0.22 1.26
C PRO A 50 -4.00 1.74 1.22
N THR A 51 -2.76 2.20 1.07
CA THR A 51 -2.41 3.63 1.10
C THR A 51 -3.16 4.47 0.08
N SER A 52 -3.34 3.97 -1.16
CA SER A 52 -4.06 4.72 -2.20
C SER A 52 -5.59 4.75 -2.04
N LEU A 53 -6.18 3.84 -1.26
CA LEU A 53 -7.63 3.81 -1.00
C LEU A 53 -8.01 4.46 0.34
N ARG A 54 -7.07 5.10 1.04
CA ARG A 54 -7.38 5.81 2.28
C ARG A 54 -8.24 7.04 1.96
N GLU A 55 -9.46 7.06 2.48
CA GLU A 55 -10.46 8.13 2.33
C GLU A 55 -10.10 9.45 3.04
N ASN A 56 -8.83 9.67 3.38
CA ASN A 56 -8.34 10.91 4.00
C ASN A 56 -7.94 11.90 2.89
N SER A 57 -8.37 13.16 2.99
CA SER A 57 -7.99 14.26 2.11
C SER A 57 -6.49 14.29 1.79
N LYS A 58 -5.63 14.08 2.79
CA LYS A 58 -4.16 14.04 2.58
C LYS A 58 -3.75 12.88 1.65
N SER A 59 -4.34 11.70 1.83
CA SER A 59 -4.00 10.52 1.01
C SER A 59 -4.50 10.66 -0.42
N ILE A 60 -5.72 11.20 -0.59
CA ILE A 60 -6.30 11.49 -1.90
C ILE A 60 -5.45 12.52 -2.65
N ASN A 61 -5.11 13.64 -2.00
CA ASN A 61 -4.28 14.68 -2.61
C ASN A 61 -2.87 14.18 -2.94
N ASN A 62 -2.28 13.33 -2.09
CA ASN A 62 -0.99 12.71 -2.39
C ASN A 62 -1.07 11.81 -3.63
N LEU A 63 -2.11 10.96 -3.75
CA LEU A 63 -2.28 10.08 -4.90
C LEU A 63 -2.36 10.86 -6.21
N TYR A 64 -3.26 11.85 -6.30
CA TYR A 64 -3.41 12.67 -7.51
C TYR A 64 -2.19 13.55 -7.77
N GLY A 65 -1.54 14.06 -6.71
CA GLY A 65 -0.29 14.81 -6.81
C GLY A 65 0.85 14.00 -7.42
N TYR A 66 1.10 12.77 -6.95
CA TYR A 66 2.09 11.87 -7.56
C TYR A 66 1.70 11.44 -8.98
N ALA A 67 0.40 11.33 -9.27
CA ALA A 67 -0.10 11.02 -10.61
C ALA A 67 0.08 12.20 -11.59
N GLY A 68 0.30 13.42 -11.11
CA GLY A 68 0.34 14.63 -11.91
C GLY A 68 -1.04 15.05 -12.43
N ILE A 69 -2.12 14.65 -11.74
CA ILE A 69 -3.50 14.95 -12.11
C ILE A 69 -3.98 16.10 -11.22
N ASP A 70 -4.51 17.17 -11.82
CA ASP A 70 -5.11 18.29 -11.09
C ASP A 70 -6.52 17.91 -10.59
N MET A 71 -6.54 17.14 -9.50
CA MET A 71 -7.76 16.63 -8.88
C MET A 71 -7.56 16.47 -7.37
N ASN A 72 -8.63 16.68 -6.61
CA ASN A 72 -8.63 16.55 -5.16
C ASN A 72 -9.91 15.84 -4.65
N ASP A 73 -10.02 15.70 -3.34
CA ASP A 73 -11.17 15.12 -2.64
C ASP A 73 -12.47 15.94 -2.77
N SER A 74 -12.41 17.17 -3.27
CA SER A 74 -13.60 18.01 -3.52
C SER A 74 -14.26 17.71 -4.86
N HIS A 75 -13.53 17.11 -5.81
CA HIS A 75 -14.06 16.85 -7.15
C HIS A 75 -14.98 15.61 -7.15
N PRO A 76 -16.24 15.66 -7.61
CA PRO A 76 -17.18 14.53 -7.50
C PRO A 76 -16.68 13.22 -8.12
N GLN A 77 -15.90 13.33 -9.20
CA GLN A 77 -15.35 12.18 -9.90
C GLN A 77 -14.30 11.40 -9.10
N HIS A 78 -13.74 11.94 -8.01
CA HIS A 78 -12.70 11.25 -7.25
C HIS A 78 -13.21 9.95 -6.64
N GLN A 79 -14.52 9.81 -6.47
CA GLN A 79 -15.17 8.63 -5.90
C GLN A 79 -15.29 7.48 -6.91
N PHE A 80 -15.06 7.74 -8.19
CA PHE A 80 -15.14 6.70 -9.22
C PHE A 80 -13.89 5.84 -9.23
N GLU A 81 -14.10 4.53 -9.26
CA GLU A 81 -13.03 3.53 -9.30
C GLU A 81 -12.06 3.77 -10.46
N SER A 82 -12.56 4.12 -11.65
CA SER A 82 -11.72 4.41 -12.82
C SER A 82 -10.74 5.56 -12.59
N PHE A 83 -11.09 6.57 -11.78
CA PHE A 83 -10.20 7.68 -11.47
C PHE A 83 -9.10 7.26 -10.50
N TYR A 84 -9.42 6.46 -9.48
CA TYR A 84 -8.39 5.88 -8.62
C TYR A 84 -7.45 4.95 -9.40
N GLN A 85 -7.98 4.15 -10.34
CA GLN A 85 -7.15 3.24 -11.15
C GLN A 85 -6.23 4.04 -12.07
N THR A 86 -6.77 5.08 -12.71
CA THR A 86 -6.00 5.97 -13.58
C THR A 86 -4.91 6.72 -12.82
N ALA A 87 -5.23 7.25 -11.65
CA ALA A 87 -4.26 7.93 -10.81
C ALA A 87 -3.13 6.97 -10.39
N GLU A 88 -3.48 5.79 -9.89
CA GLU A 88 -2.49 4.78 -9.50
C GLU A 88 -1.59 4.35 -10.67
N LEU A 89 -2.14 4.09 -11.85
CA LEU A 89 -1.33 3.72 -13.01
C LEU A 89 -0.41 4.86 -13.46
N ASN A 90 -0.86 6.11 -13.37
CA ASN A 90 -0.01 7.27 -13.65
C ASN A 90 1.08 7.46 -12.59
N VAL A 91 0.82 7.19 -11.31
CA VAL A 91 1.87 7.15 -10.27
C VAL A 91 2.96 6.15 -10.65
N LEU A 92 2.56 4.93 -11.06
CA LEU A 92 3.52 3.88 -11.44
C LEU A 92 4.28 4.22 -12.73
N LYS A 93 3.61 4.82 -13.72
CA LYS A 93 4.27 5.32 -14.94
C LYS A 93 5.29 6.40 -14.59
N ASN A 94 4.91 7.39 -13.77
CA ASN A 94 5.79 8.48 -13.38
C ASN A 94 6.99 7.96 -12.58
N PHE A 95 6.76 7.00 -11.67
CA PHE A 95 7.84 6.29 -10.99
C PHE A 95 8.76 5.59 -11.98
N TYR A 96 8.22 4.79 -12.91
CA TYR A 96 9.00 4.07 -13.91
C TYR A 96 9.88 5.00 -14.76
N VAL A 97 9.29 6.08 -15.27
CA VAL A 97 9.98 7.07 -16.11
C VAL A 97 11.07 7.79 -15.31
N ASN A 98 10.74 8.31 -14.12
CA ASN A 98 11.70 9.01 -13.27
C ASN A 98 12.84 8.10 -12.80
N SER A 99 12.53 6.88 -12.39
CA SER A 99 13.51 5.88 -11.97
C SER A 99 14.47 5.52 -13.10
N ASN A 100 13.96 5.30 -14.32
CA ASN A 100 14.81 5.09 -15.49
C ASN A 100 15.72 6.29 -15.78
N PHE A 101 15.21 7.53 -15.66
CA PHE A 101 16.04 8.74 -15.81
C PHE A 101 17.13 8.86 -14.73
N ASN A 102 16.88 8.34 -13.53
CA ASN A 102 17.84 8.32 -12.43
C ASN A 102 18.75 7.08 -12.45
N GLY A 103 18.65 6.22 -13.47
CA GLY A 103 19.49 5.03 -13.62
C GLY A 103 19.13 3.86 -12.70
N LEU A 104 17.93 3.86 -12.10
CA LEU A 104 17.43 2.70 -11.37
C LEU A 104 17.09 1.58 -12.36
N LEU A 105 17.61 0.38 -12.11
CA LEU A 105 17.39 -0.77 -12.96
C LEU A 105 16.00 -1.36 -12.70
N LEU A 106 15.12 -1.25 -13.67
CA LEU A 106 13.72 -1.68 -13.59
C LEU A 106 13.39 -2.79 -14.60
N PRO A 107 12.44 -3.69 -14.30
CA PRO A 107 11.92 -4.64 -15.28
C PRO A 107 11.24 -3.90 -16.44
N ASP A 108 11.32 -4.45 -17.65
CA ASP A 108 10.71 -3.83 -18.82
C ASP A 108 9.18 -3.90 -18.77
N VAL A 109 8.54 -2.74 -18.91
CA VAL A 109 7.09 -2.62 -19.03
C VAL A 109 6.76 -1.92 -20.36
N PRO A 110 6.39 -2.67 -21.41
CA PRO A 110 6.11 -2.12 -22.73
C PRO A 110 5.04 -1.02 -22.73
N LEU A 111 4.04 -1.13 -21.84
CA LEU A 111 3.00 -0.13 -21.66
C LEU A 111 3.60 1.23 -21.27
N PHE A 112 4.42 1.28 -20.22
CA PHE A 112 5.02 2.54 -19.77
C PHE A 112 6.08 3.06 -20.73
N ARG A 113 6.77 2.18 -21.45
CA ARG A 113 7.70 2.58 -22.51
C ARG A 113 6.98 3.25 -23.68
N ARG A 114 5.81 2.72 -24.10
CA ARG A 114 5.00 3.30 -25.18
C ARG A 114 4.52 4.70 -24.84
N TYR A 115 4.06 4.89 -23.60
CA TYR A 115 3.49 6.14 -23.11
C TYR A 115 4.48 6.98 -22.27
N SER A 116 5.78 6.79 -22.44
CA SER A 116 6.80 7.42 -21.58
C SER A 116 6.89 8.94 -21.75
N LEU A 117 6.49 9.44 -22.91
CA LEU A 117 6.49 10.86 -23.25
C LEU A 117 5.14 11.53 -22.99
N ASP A 118 4.09 10.74 -22.76
CA ASP A 118 2.76 11.26 -22.47
C ASP A 118 2.71 11.78 -21.04
N PRO A 119 2.32 13.05 -20.80
CA PRO A 119 2.24 13.60 -19.45
C PRO A 119 1.33 12.77 -18.55
N ILE A 120 0.17 12.34 -19.08
CA ILE A 120 -0.85 11.58 -18.35
C ILE A 120 -1.45 10.53 -19.30
N MET A 121 -1.62 9.30 -18.81
CA MET A 121 -2.46 8.29 -19.48
C MET A 121 -3.91 8.57 -19.08
N SER A 122 -4.72 9.01 -20.04
CA SER A 122 -6.15 9.26 -19.82
C SER A 122 -6.93 7.96 -19.60
N ILE A 123 -8.13 8.07 -19.01
CA ILE A 123 -9.03 6.93 -18.79
C ILE A 123 -9.30 6.17 -20.10
N ASP A 124 -9.45 6.88 -21.22
CA ASP A 124 -9.70 6.27 -22.53
C ASP A 124 -8.51 5.46 -23.03
N ILE A 125 -7.29 5.98 -22.87
CA ILE A 125 -6.05 5.25 -23.21
C ILE A 125 -5.96 3.99 -22.36
N LEU A 126 -6.21 4.11 -21.05
CA LEU A 126 -6.16 2.96 -20.15
C LEU A 126 -7.20 1.91 -20.51
N ARG A 127 -8.45 2.29 -20.74
CA ARG A 127 -9.49 1.34 -21.17
C ARG A 127 -9.11 0.58 -22.43
N ASN A 128 -8.47 1.25 -23.39
CA ASN A 128 -8.04 0.60 -24.64
C ASN A 128 -6.85 -0.35 -24.43
N GLU A 129 -5.91 -0.02 -23.55
CA GLU A 129 -4.69 -0.82 -23.34
C GLU A 129 -4.86 -1.96 -22.33
N ILE A 130 -5.63 -1.75 -21.25
CA ILE A 130 -5.74 -2.66 -20.12
C ILE A 130 -7.17 -3.17 -19.85
N GLY A 131 -8.17 -2.58 -20.49
CA GLY A 131 -9.59 -2.95 -20.29
C GLY A 131 -10.10 -2.61 -18.90
N ASP A 132 -10.96 -3.47 -18.35
CA ASP A 132 -11.56 -3.32 -17.01
C ASP A 132 -10.73 -4.02 -15.90
N ILE A 133 -9.44 -4.30 -16.16
CA ILE A 133 -8.53 -4.89 -15.17
C ILE A 133 -7.96 -3.77 -14.30
N TRP A 134 -7.89 -3.97 -12.97
CA TRP A 134 -7.33 -2.96 -12.06
C TRP A 134 -5.86 -2.65 -12.39
N LEU A 135 -4.99 -3.67 -12.39
CA LEU A 135 -3.56 -3.53 -12.66
C LEU A 135 -3.06 -4.71 -13.50
N PRO A 136 -2.43 -4.47 -14.67
CA PRO A 136 -1.86 -5.54 -15.47
C PRO A 136 -0.74 -6.26 -14.72
N ASN A 137 -0.63 -7.58 -14.91
CA ASN A 137 0.41 -8.38 -14.26
C ASN A 137 1.83 -7.88 -14.56
N THR A 138 2.06 -7.34 -15.77
CA THR A 138 3.35 -6.78 -16.18
C THR A 138 3.78 -5.56 -15.37
N VAL A 139 2.85 -4.94 -14.64
CA VAL A 139 3.09 -3.74 -13.81
C VAL A 139 3.28 -4.10 -12.33
N LEU A 140 2.95 -5.32 -11.91
CA LEU A 140 2.97 -5.71 -10.49
C LEU A 140 4.36 -5.56 -9.84
N GLU A 141 5.44 -5.90 -10.54
CA GLU A 141 6.80 -5.74 -10.02
C GLU A 141 7.17 -4.26 -9.83
N ILE A 142 6.79 -3.40 -10.79
CA ILE A 142 6.96 -1.95 -10.65
C ILE A 142 6.14 -1.41 -9.50
N ALA A 143 4.92 -1.93 -9.31
CA ALA A 143 4.08 -1.56 -8.19
C ALA A 143 4.78 -1.92 -6.87
N ALA A 144 5.27 -3.15 -6.72
CA ALA A 144 5.99 -3.61 -5.52
C ALA A 144 7.19 -2.69 -5.19
N LEU A 145 7.99 -2.35 -6.20
CA LEU A 145 9.10 -1.40 -6.02
C LEU A 145 8.60 -0.03 -5.61
N ALA A 146 7.61 0.53 -6.30
CA ALA A 146 7.03 1.83 -5.98
C ALA A 146 6.50 1.90 -4.53
N GLN A 147 5.86 0.83 -4.06
CA GLN A 147 5.39 0.72 -2.67
C GLN A 147 6.56 0.76 -1.68
N HIS A 148 7.67 0.08 -1.97
CA HIS A 148 8.88 0.14 -1.14
C HIS A 148 9.47 1.55 -1.07
N TYR A 149 9.40 2.33 -2.15
CA TYR A 149 9.79 3.75 -2.19
C TYR A 149 8.72 4.71 -1.62
N GLY A 150 7.67 4.20 -0.97
CA GLY A 150 6.67 5.00 -0.28
C GLY A 150 5.59 5.62 -1.18
N LEU A 151 5.47 5.18 -2.44
CA LEU A 151 4.41 5.65 -3.32
C LEU A 151 3.06 4.99 -2.96
N PRO A 152 1.94 5.71 -3.17
CA PRO A 152 0.62 5.19 -2.84
C PRO A 152 0.20 4.10 -3.83
N THR A 153 0.07 2.86 -3.34
CA THR A 153 -0.43 1.70 -4.10
C THR A 153 -1.55 1.00 -3.34
N ARG A 154 -2.31 0.13 -4.03
CA ARG A 154 -3.32 -0.74 -3.40
C ARG A 154 -2.80 -2.09 -2.94
N MET A 155 -1.50 -2.31 -3.00
CA MET A 155 -0.92 -3.52 -2.42
C MET A 155 -0.92 -3.43 -0.90
N ILE A 156 -0.99 -4.60 -0.29
CA ILE A 156 -0.98 -4.76 1.16
C ILE A 156 0.04 -5.86 1.47
N ASP A 157 0.87 -5.58 2.46
CA ASP A 157 1.84 -6.54 2.96
C ASP A 157 1.15 -7.54 3.90
N TRP A 158 1.25 -8.82 3.56
CA TRP A 158 0.77 -9.94 4.37
C TRP A 158 1.93 -10.89 4.65
N SER A 159 2.02 -11.38 5.89
CA SER A 159 2.99 -12.39 6.30
C SER A 159 2.28 -13.66 6.78
N ARG A 160 2.86 -14.83 6.54
CA ARG A 160 2.44 -16.09 7.19
C ARG A 160 3.06 -16.26 8.57
N ASP A 161 4.12 -15.51 8.85
CA ASP A 161 4.76 -15.47 10.15
C ASP A 161 4.22 -14.30 10.97
N ILE A 162 3.61 -14.63 12.10
CA ILE A 162 3.05 -13.68 13.06
C ILE A 162 4.11 -12.75 13.64
N TYR A 163 5.33 -13.24 13.89
CA TYR A 163 6.38 -12.43 14.49
C TYR A 163 6.87 -11.35 13.53
N THR A 164 6.97 -11.67 12.23
CA THR A 164 7.24 -10.69 11.18
C THR A 164 6.18 -9.58 11.17
N SER A 165 4.89 -9.92 11.18
CA SER A 165 3.84 -8.89 11.26
C SER A 165 3.89 -8.10 12.55
N MET A 166 4.18 -8.75 13.67
CA MET A 166 4.28 -8.08 14.95
C MET A 166 5.43 -7.07 14.98
N TYR A 167 6.59 -7.43 14.43
CA TYR A 167 7.72 -6.51 14.28
C TYR A 167 7.31 -5.23 13.56
N PHE A 168 6.58 -5.31 12.44
CA PHE A 168 6.10 -4.14 11.70
C PHE A 168 5.05 -3.33 12.46
N ALA A 169 4.19 -3.99 13.25
CA ALA A 169 3.24 -3.30 14.13
C ALA A 169 3.98 -2.50 15.22
N SER A 170 4.98 -3.11 15.86
CA SER A 170 5.73 -2.52 16.97
C SER A 170 6.78 -1.49 16.52
N SER A 171 7.39 -1.66 15.35
CA SER A 171 8.46 -0.76 14.86
C SER A 171 7.97 0.68 14.69
N GLY A 172 6.75 0.87 14.18
CA GLY A 172 6.18 2.22 14.07
C GLY A 172 5.75 2.83 15.41
N ALA A 173 5.48 2.02 16.44
CA ALA A 173 5.27 2.52 17.80
C ALA A 173 6.60 3.02 18.41
N TYR A 174 7.69 2.28 18.19
CA TYR A 174 9.04 2.67 18.62
C TYR A 174 9.49 3.99 17.97
N ILE A 175 9.29 4.14 16.65
CA ILE A 175 9.64 5.38 15.93
C ILE A 175 8.90 6.60 16.51
N LYS A 176 7.65 6.45 16.94
CA LYS A 176 6.88 7.53 17.60
C LYS A 176 7.42 7.86 18.99
N MET A 177 7.97 6.89 19.71
CA MET A 177 8.56 7.06 21.05
C MET A 177 9.96 7.70 20.99
N THR A 178 10.73 7.49 19.91
CA THR A 178 12.07 8.06 19.73
C THR A 178 12.16 8.92 18.46
N PRO A 179 11.58 10.13 18.45
CA PRO A 179 11.49 10.97 17.24
C PRO A 179 12.83 11.48 16.69
N ASN A 180 13.98 11.23 17.36
CA ASN A 180 15.29 11.78 17.00
C ASN A 180 16.31 10.77 16.45
N ILE A 181 15.89 9.53 16.14
CA ILE A 181 16.79 8.55 15.50
C ILE A 181 16.33 8.40 14.04
N TRP A 182 17.00 9.12 13.15
CA TRP A 182 16.82 9.01 11.71
C TRP A 182 17.29 7.64 11.24
N TYR A 183 16.38 6.67 11.16
CA TYR A 183 16.59 5.54 10.27
C TYR A 183 16.23 6.04 8.87
N CYS A 184 17.24 6.13 7.99
CA CYS A 184 16.99 6.12 6.56
C CYS A 184 16.33 4.77 6.26
N THR A 185 15.00 4.72 6.21
CA THR A 185 14.32 3.64 5.52
C THR A 185 14.50 3.86 4.02
N PRO A 186 14.81 2.80 3.25
CA PRO A 186 15.01 2.89 1.80
C PRO A 186 13.78 3.44 1.07
#